data_AF-A0A2A2F2A6-F1
#
_entry.id   AF-A0A2A2F2A6-F1
#
_cell.length_a   1.000
_cell.length_b   1.000
_cell.length_c   1.000
_cell.angle_alpha   90.00
_cell.angle_beta   90.00
_cell.angle_gamma   90.00
#
_symmetry.space_group_name_H-M   'P 1'
#
loop_
_entity.id
_entity.type
_entity.pdbx_description
1 polymer ?
#
loop_
_entity_poly.entity_id
_entity_poly.type
_entity_poly.pdbx_seq_one_letter_code
_entity_poly.pdbx_strand_id
1 'polypeptide(L)'
;MLERHTPLSGVFGIENATADRHALQQAVDRIVAIIQNDPHKERTDAIITRWLKRHLQWLGAGVNLNRLNSLVEDKDMLAEKLESWAKRERQEGRQEGRQEGRQEGRQEGRQETARNLISRTEMDDQMIAEISGLPREVIAALRAEAQR
;
A
#
# COMPACT_ATOMS: atom_id res chain seq x y z
N MET A 1 22.88 22.71 16.82
CA MET A 1 22.16 21.72 17.64
C MET A 1 22.69 20.36 17.25
N LEU A 2 23.34 19.63 18.16
CA LEU A 2 23.76 18.25 17.91
C LEU A 2 22.49 17.38 17.89
N GLU A 3 22.10 16.87 16.72
CA GLU A 3 21.11 15.80 16.63
C GLU A 3 21.63 14.63 17.46
N ARG A 4 21.07 14.42 18.65
CA ARG A 4 21.36 13.23 19.43
C ARG A 4 20.69 12.07 18.71
N HIS A 5 21.46 11.35 17.90
CA HIS A 5 21.04 10.10 17.28
C HIS A 5 20.83 9.06 18.38
N THR A 6 19.63 9.03 18.95
CA THR A 6 19.22 8.10 20.01
C THR A 6 18.57 6.86 19.40
N PRO A 7 18.57 5.72 20.12
CA PRO A 7 17.85 4.52 19.67
C PRO A 7 16.38 4.80 19.32
N LEU A 8 15.73 5.71 20.08
CA LEU A 8 14.36 6.14 19.82
C LEU A 8 14.20 6.87 18.48
N SER A 9 15.15 7.73 18.11
CA SER A 9 15.15 8.40 16.79
C SER A 9 15.32 7.39 15.65
N GLY A 10 16.08 6.31 15.85
CA GLY A 10 16.20 5.23 14.87
C GLY A 10 14.89 4.46 14.69
N VAL A 11 14.23 4.13 15.80
CA VAL A 11 12.92 3.45 15.82
C VAL A 11 11.88 4.26 15.04
N PHE A 12 11.77 5.56 15.33
CA PHE A 12 10.85 6.45 14.64
C PHE A 12 11.17 6.58 13.14
N GLY A 13 12.45 6.54 12.79
CA GLY A 13 12.89 6.54 11.40
C GLY A 13 12.40 5.32 10.63
N ILE A 14 12.43 4.12 11.25
CA ILE A 14 11.95 2.88 10.62
C ILE A 14 10.42 2.91 10.43
N GLU A 15 9.70 3.40 11.43
CA GLU A 15 8.23 3.51 11.37
C GLU A 15 7.78 4.40 10.20
N ASN A 16 8.40 5.58 10.04
CA ASN A 16 8.05 6.52 8.98
C ASN A 16 8.53 6.11 7.58
N ALA A 17 9.53 5.23 7.50
CA ALA A 17 10.18 4.90 6.24
C ALA A 17 9.59 3.68 5.51
N THR A 18 8.61 2.99 6.10
CA THR A 18 8.06 1.73 5.56
C THR A 18 7.45 1.87 4.15
N ALA A 19 7.11 3.08 3.70
CA ALA A 19 6.59 3.33 2.36
C ALA A 19 7.66 3.38 1.26
N ASP A 20 8.94 3.64 1.59
CA ASP A 20 10.03 3.74 0.64
C ASP A 20 11.19 2.81 1.02
N ARG A 21 11.60 1.95 0.07
CA ARG A 21 12.70 1.00 0.25
C ARG A 21 14.00 1.72 0.62
N HIS A 22 14.31 2.82 -0.08
CA HIS A 22 15.58 3.51 0.14
C HIS A 22 15.57 4.21 1.50
N ALA A 23 14.45 4.84 1.86
CA ALA A 23 14.26 5.41 3.19
C ALA A 23 14.35 4.35 4.30
N LEU A 24 13.73 3.18 4.11
CA LEU A 24 13.70 2.10 5.11
C LEU A 24 15.09 1.51 5.31
N GLN A 25 15.83 1.29 4.22
CA GLN A 25 17.23 0.84 4.30
C GLN A 25 18.07 1.87 5.06
N GLN A 26 17.95 3.16 4.72
CA GLN A 26 18.66 4.20 5.44
C GLN A 26 18.29 4.27 6.93
N ALA A 27 17.03 4.04 7.27
CA ALA A 27 16.58 4.00 8.66
C ALA A 27 17.19 2.81 9.43
N VAL A 28 17.25 1.63 8.80
CA VAL A 28 17.94 0.45 9.34
C VAL A 28 19.44 0.71 9.50
N ASP A 29 20.09 1.30 8.51
CA ASP A 29 21.50 1.65 8.55
C ASP A 29 21.80 2.62 9.71
N ARG A 30 20.94 3.62 9.90
CA ARG A 30 21.06 4.59 11.00
C ARG A 30 20.89 3.93 12.36
N ILE A 31 19.89 3.07 12.55
CA ILE A 31 19.69 2.42 13.85
C ILE A 31 20.83 1.46 14.19
N VAL A 32 21.39 0.76 13.19
CA VAL A 32 22.57 -0.09 13.38
C VAL A 32 23.78 0.75 13.81
N ALA A 33 24.01 1.89 13.17
CA ALA A 33 25.08 2.81 13.56
C ALA A 33 24.89 3.37 14.98
N ILE A 34 23.65 3.65 15.38
CA ILE A 34 23.34 4.10 16.75
C ILE A 34 23.64 2.98 17.76
N ILE A 35 23.22 1.76 17.48
CA ILE A 35 23.47 0.59 18.34
C ILE A 35 24.98 0.35 18.49
N GLN A 36 25.75 0.39 17.39
CA GLN A 36 27.19 0.15 17.43
C GLN A 36 27.95 1.16 18.29
N ASN A 37 27.47 2.40 18.38
CA ASN A 37 28.05 3.46 19.20
C ASN A 37 27.50 3.53 20.64
N ASP A 38 26.58 2.64 21.01
CA ASP A 38 25.97 2.58 22.33
C ASP A 38 26.88 1.83 23.33
N PRO A 39 27.19 2.40 24.52
CA PRO A 39 27.93 1.70 25.58
C PRO A 39 27.31 0.36 26.01
N HIS A 40 26.00 0.19 25.82
CA HIS A 40 25.21 -1.00 26.09
C HIS A 40 24.67 -1.65 24.81
N LYS A 41 25.44 -1.61 23.72
CA LYS A 41 25.06 -2.12 22.38
C LYS A 41 24.33 -3.45 22.37
N GLU A 42 24.74 -4.45 23.15
CA GLU A 42 24.09 -5.77 23.20
C GLU A 42 22.66 -5.68 23.74
N ARG A 43 22.44 -4.90 24.79
CA ARG A 43 21.12 -4.68 25.38
C ARG A 43 20.24 -3.87 24.44
N THR A 44 20.80 -2.81 23.85
CA THR A 44 20.07 -1.95 22.90
C THR A 44 19.67 -2.75 21.66
N ASP A 45 20.58 -3.55 21.09
CA ASP A 45 20.31 -4.42 19.96
C ASP A 45 19.18 -5.43 20.25
N ALA A 46 19.21 -6.10 21.41
CA ALA A 46 18.18 -7.06 21.80
C ALA A 46 16.79 -6.42 21.94
N ILE A 47 16.72 -5.19 22.47
CA ILE A 47 15.46 -4.43 22.61
C ILE A 47 14.93 -4.04 21.23
N ILE A 48 15.78 -3.44 20.40
CA ILE A 48 15.39 -2.97 19.07
C ILE A 48 15.01 -4.16 18.17
N THR A 49 15.76 -5.25 18.22
CA THR A 49 15.47 -6.47 17.45
C THR A 49 14.11 -7.05 17.82
N ARG A 50 13.79 -7.12 19.12
CA ARG A 50 12.48 -7.61 19.59
C ARG A 50 11.34 -6.67 19.18
N TRP A 51 11.54 -5.35 19.31
CA TRP A 51 10.57 -4.35 18.85
C TRP A 51 10.31 -4.48 17.35
N LEU A 52 11.37 -4.55 16.53
CA LEU A 52 11.28 -4.63 15.07
C LEU A 52 10.52 -5.88 14.62
N LYS A 53 10.84 -7.04 15.22
CA LYS A 53 10.08 -8.28 14.97
C LYS A 53 8.60 -8.10 15.20
N ARG A 54 8.22 -7.46 16.32
CA ARG A 54 6.82 -7.23 16.67
C ARG A 54 6.16 -6.24 15.71
N HIS A 55 6.85 -5.16 15.36
CA HIS A 55 6.33 -4.13 14.46
C HIS A 55 6.06 -4.68 13.06
N LEU A 56 7.03 -5.40 12.47
CA LEU A 56 6.87 -6.00 11.14
C LEU A 56 5.81 -7.11 11.11
N GLN A 57 5.62 -7.84 12.22
CA GLN A 57 4.52 -8.78 12.36
C GLN A 57 3.15 -8.07 12.35
N TRP A 58 3.04 -6.94 13.06
CA TRP A 58 1.80 -6.17 13.13
C TRP A 58 1.43 -5.51 11.79
N LEU A 59 2.42 -5.02 11.05
CA LEU A 59 2.23 -4.48 9.69
C LEU A 59 1.82 -5.53 8.65
N GLY A 60 1.64 -6.80 9.06
CA GLY A 60 1.20 -7.86 8.14
C GLY A 60 2.27 -8.22 7.10
N ALA A 61 3.54 -7.85 7.32
CA ALA A 61 4.57 -7.93 6.30
C ALA A 61 4.85 -9.37 5.80
N GLY A 62 4.32 -10.40 6.48
CA GLY A 62 4.51 -11.81 6.10
C GLY A 62 5.98 -12.24 6.08
N VAL A 63 6.86 -11.42 6.67
CA VAL A 63 8.30 -11.62 6.66
C VAL A 63 8.65 -12.63 7.75
N ASN A 64 9.25 -13.75 7.36
CA ASN A 64 9.75 -14.72 8.33
C ASN A 64 11.03 -14.18 9.00
N LEU A 65 10.93 -13.67 10.23
CA LEU A 65 12.07 -13.12 10.98
C LEU A 65 12.64 -14.09 12.02
N ASN A 66 12.38 -15.39 11.91
CA ASN A 66 12.82 -16.37 12.91
C ASN A 66 14.35 -16.46 13.04
N ARG A 67 15.07 -16.09 11.97
CA ARG A 67 16.54 -16.06 11.95
C ARG A 67 17.15 -14.72 12.36
N LEU A 68 16.34 -13.66 12.52
CA LEU A 68 16.81 -12.35 12.95
C LEU A 68 17.13 -12.42 14.45
N ASN A 69 18.38 -12.59 14.84
CA ASN A 69 18.78 -12.64 16.25
C ASN A 69 19.43 -11.33 16.71
N SER A 70 20.10 -10.63 15.80
CA SER A 70 20.72 -9.34 16.04
C SER A 70 20.47 -8.43 14.84
N LEU A 71 20.04 -7.18 15.09
CA LEU A 71 19.84 -6.22 14.01
C LEU A 71 21.18 -5.79 13.40
N VAL A 72 22.23 -5.76 14.19
CA VAL A 72 23.59 -5.43 13.73
C VAL A 72 24.14 -6.53 12.84
N GLU A 73 23.98 -7.81 13.22
CA GLU A 73 24.55 -8.93 12.47
C GLU A 73 23.70 -9.32 11.25
N ASP A 74 22.38 -9.29 11.39
CA ASP A 74 21.46 -9.78 10.36
C ASP A 74 20.91 -8.66 9.46
N LYS A 75 21.56 -7.50 9.44
CA LYS A 75 21.15 -6.32 8.67
C LYS A 75 20.89 -6.64 7.20
N ASP A 76 21.79 -7.39 6.56
CA ASP A 76 21.69 -7.70 5.12
C ASP A 76 20.51 -8.63 4.83
N MET A 77 20.29 -9.61 5.70
CA MET A 77 19.14 -10.51 5.60
C MET A 77 17.81 -9.76 5.81
N LEU A 78 17.79 -8.81 6.74
CA LEU A 78 16.64 -7.93 6.94
C LEU A 78 16.39 -7.04 5.72
N ALA A 79 17.44 -6.44 5.15
CA ALA A 79 17.37 -5.61 3.95
C ALA A 79 16.71 -6.36 2.78
N GLU A 80 17.16 -7.59 2.51
CA GLU A 80 16.64 -8.44 1.44
C GLU A 80 15.15 -8.75 1.63
N LYS A 81 14.76 -9.07 2.87
CA LYS A 81 13.37 -9.39 3.20
C LYS A 81 12.43 -8.19 3.10
N LEU A 82 12.88 -7.03 3.57
CA LEU A 82 12.13 -5.79 3.46
C LEU A 82 11.97 -5.34 2.01
N GLU A 83 13.01 -5.50 1.18
CA GLU A 83 12.91 -5.27 -0.27
C GLU A 83 11.85 -6.18 -0.90
N SER A 84 11.88 -7.47 -0.58
CA SER A 84 10.94 -8.45 -1.10
C SER A 84 9.50 -8.12 -0.74
N TRP A 85 9.26 -7.71 0.51
CA TRP A 85 7.95 -7.27 0.98
C TRP A 85 7.49 -5.98 0.26
N ALA A 86 8.32 -4.93 0.23
CA ALA A 86 7.97 -3.67 -0.43
C ALA A 86 7.74 -3.81 -1.94
N LYS A 87 8.37 -4.80 -2.58
CA LYS A 87 8.12 -5.15 -3.99
C LYS A 87 6.74 -5.81 -4.15
N ARG A 88 6.36 -6.68 -3.23
CA ARG A 88 5.05 -7.34 -3.22
C ARG A 88 3.92 -6.34 -3.02
N GLU A 89 4.00 -5.49 -2.00
CA GLU A 89 3.04 -4.41 -1.72
C GLU A 89 2.79 -3.54 -2.96
N ARG A 90 3.85 -3.08 -3.64
CA ARG A 90 3.70 -2.31 -4.89
C ARG A 90 3.05 -3.11 -6.00
N GLN A 91 3.31 -4.41 -6.09
CA GLN A 91 2.71 -5.25 -7.12
C GLN A 91 1.22 -5.47 -6.86
N GLU A 92 0.84 -5.67 -5.60
CA GLU A 92 -0.54 -5.82 -5.15
C GLU A 92 -1.30 -4.51 -5.38
N GLY A 93 -0.80 -3.37 -4.89
CA GLY A 93 -1.44 -2.07 -5.12
C GLY A 93 -1.57 -1.70 -6.62
N ARG A 94 -0.59 -2.05 -7.46
CA ARG A 94 -0.73 -1.88 -8.93
C ARG A 94 -1.74 -2.82 -9.56
N GLN A 95 -1.96 -4.00 -8.98
CA GLN A 95 -2.94 -4.96 -9.48
C GLN A 95 -4.34 -4.53 -9.06
N GLU A 96 -4.53 -4.15 -7.81
CA GLU A 96 -5.77 -3.60 -7.28
C GLU A 96 -6.19 -2.36 -8.05
N GLY A 97 -5.32 -1.34 -8.17
CA GLY A 97 -5.65 -0.13 -8.93
C GLY A 97 -5.94 -0.39 -10.42
N ARG A 98 -5.32 -1.41 -11.03
CA ARG A 98 -5.67 -1.84 -12.40
C ARG A 98 -7.02 -2.54 -12.47
N GLN A 99 -7.38 -3.31 -11.44
CA GLN A 99 -8.67 -3.99 -11.39
C GLN A 99 -9.80 -3.01 -11.14
N GLU A 100 -9.64 -2.12 -10.17
CA GLU A 100 -10.58 -1.03 -9.85
C GLU A 100 -10.78 -0.13 -11.07
N GLY A 101 -9.69 0.40 -11.66
CA GLY A 101 -9.80 1.26 -12.84
C GLY A 101 -10.45 0.58 -14.05
N ARG A 102 -10.28 -0.74 -14.23
CA ARG A 102 -11.02 -1.49 -15.28
C ARG A 102 -12.49 -1.72 -14.94
N GLN A 103 -12.85 -1.80 -13.68
CA GLN A 103 -14.25 -1.93 -13.27
C GLN A 103 -14.96 -0.58 -13.41
N GLU A 104 -14.36 0.48 -12.89
CA GLU A 104 -14.85 1.86 -13.00
C GLU A 104 -14.97 2.27 -14.47
N GLY A 105 -13.93 2.12 -15.28
CA GLY A 105 -14.00 2.49 -16.70
C GLY A 105 -15.04 1.71 -17.51
N ARG A 106 -15.30 0.43 -17.15
CA ARG A 106 -16.41 -0.32 -17.76
C ARG A 106 -17.77 0.22 -17.32
N GLN A 107 -17.93 0.56 -16.04
CA GLN A 107 -19.18 1.10 -15.53
C GLN A 107 -19.47 2.50 -16.10
N GLU A 108 -18.45 3.36 -16.14
CA GLU A 108 -18.53 4.69 -16.75
C GLU A 108 -18.87 4.60 -18.24
N GLY A 109 -18.19 3.74 -19.01
CA GLY A 109 -18.47 3.56 -20.44
C GLY A 109 -19.89 3.05 -20.71
N ARG A 110 -20.42 2.15 -19.85
CA ARG A 110 -21.83 1.72 -19.94
C ARG A 110 -22.81 2.85 -19.65
N GLN A 111 -22.53 3.67 -18.62
CA GLN A 111 -23.34 4.84 -18.29
C GLN A 111 -23.29 5.91 -19.39
N GLU A 112 -22.12 6.18 -19.94
CA GLU A 112 -21.94 7.11 -21.06
C GLU A 112 -22.70 6.62 -22.30
N THR A 113 -22.61 5.33 -22.61
CA THR A 113 -23.39 4.71 -23.70
C THR A 113 -24.89 4.90 -23.48
N ALA A 114 -25.39 4.60 -22.28
CA ALA A 114 -26.80 4.80 -21.94
C ALA A 114 -27.23 6.27 -22.06
N ARG A 115 -26.45 7.23 -21.53
CA ARG A 115 -26.73 8.66 -21.65
C ARG A 115 -26.79 9.11 -23.11
N ASN A 116 -25.84 8.67 -23.94
CA ASN A 116 -25.80 8.99 -25.36
C ASN A 116 -27.02 8.43 -26.11
N LEU A 117 -27.45 7.21 -25.80
CA LEU A 117 -28.65 6.60 -26.40
C LEU A 117 -29.91 7.35 -25.98
N ILE A 118 -30.05 7.69 -24.70
CA ILE A 118 -31.19 8.48 -24.19
C ILE A 118 -31.26 9.84 -24.88
N SER A 119 -30.13 10.53 -25.07
CA SER A 119 -30.12 11.90 -25.60
C SER A 119 -30.18 11.98 -27.12
N ARG A 120 -29.81 10.92 -27.85
CA ARG A 120 -29.65 10.96 -29.32
C ARG A 120 -30.63 10.06 -30.07
N THR A 121 -31.44 9.27 -29.37
CA THR A 121 -32.36 8.31 -29.98
C THR A 121 -33.72 8.31 -29.27
N GLU A 122 -34.75 7.76 -29.92
CA GLU A 122 -36.08 7.54 -29.34
C GLU A 122 -36.25 6.12 -28.76
N MET A 123 -35.14 5.44 -28.43
CA MET A 123 -35.19 4.08 -27.88
C MET A 123 -35.87 4.05 -26.51
N ASP A 124 -36.58 2.97 -26.21
CA ASP A 124 -37.17 2.72 -24.90
C ASP A 124 -36.14 2.22 -23.88
N ASP A 125 -36.51 2.22 -22.60
CA ASP A 125 -35.59 1.82 -21.52
C ASP A 125 -35.21 0.34 -21.58
N GLN A 126 -36.03 -0.51 -22.20
CA GLN A 126 -35.73 -1.92 -22.37
C GLN A 126 -34.57 -2.10 -23.37
N MET A 127 -34.67 -1.48 -24.54
CA MET A 127 -33.65 -1.56 -25.58
C MET A 127 -32.33 -0.92 -25.14
N ILE A 128 -32.38 0.21 -24.42
CA ILE A 128 -31.17 0.87 -23.90
C ILE A 128 -30.49 0.01 -22.81
N ALA A 129 -31.26 -0.65 -21.94
CA ALA A 129 -30.73 -1.58 -20.95
C ALA A 129 -30.00 -2.75 -21.60
N GLU A 130 -30.58 -3.32 -22.68
CA GLU A 130 -29.97 -4.41 -23.45
C GLU A 130 -28.65 -3.99 -24.12
N ILE A 131 -28.60 -2.80 -24.74
CA ILE A 131 -27.40 -2.31 -25.45
C ILE A 131 -26.29 -1.91 -24.46
N SER A 132 -26.63 -1.15 -23.42
CA SER A 132 -25.65 -0.64 -22.45
C SER A 132 -25.24 -1.68 -21.39
N GLY A 133 -26.01 -2.77 -21.25
CA GLY A 133 -25.78 -3.79 -20.22
C GLY A 133 -25.98 -3.25 -18.81
N LEU A 134 -26.81 -2.20 -18.64
CA LEU A 134 -27.22 -1.64 -17.36
C LEU A 134 -28.64 -2.10 -17.00
N PRO A 135 -28.97 -2.23 -15.70
CA PRO A 135 -30.34 -2.52 -15.26
C PRO A 135 -31.31 -1.42 -15.71
N ARG A 136 -32.55 -1.80 -16.01
CA ARG A 136 -33.59 -0.85 -16.45
C ARG A 136 -33.85 0.25 -15.43
N GLU A 137 -33.74 -0.06 -14.14
CA GLU A 137 -33.90 0.89 -13.04
C GLU A 137 -32.85 2.01 -13.13
N VAL A 138 -31.61 1.67 -13.52
CA VAL A 138 -30.54 2.65 -13.73
C VAL A 138 -30.82 3.50 -14.96
N ILE A 139 -31.31 2.89 -16.05
CA ILE A 139 -31.69 3.61 -17.26
C ILE A 139 -32.83 4.60 -16.99
N ALA A 140 -33.88 4.16 -16.28
CA ALA A 140 -35.01 5.01 -15.92
C ALA A 140 -34.57 6.22 -15.07
N ALA A 141 -33.65 6.00 -14.13
CA ALA A 141 -33.07 7.08 -13.33
C ALA A 141 -32.27 8.08 -14.21
N LEU A 142 -31.41 7.57 -15.09
CA LEU A 142 -30.64 8.41 -16.04
C LEU A 142 -31.55 9.21 -16.98
N ARG A 143 -32.68 8.63 -17.43
CA ARG A 143 -33.66 9.32 -18.27
C ARG A 143 -34.38 10.43 -17.51
N ALA A 144 -34.78 10.17 -16.26
CA ALA A 144 -35.39 11.18 -15.42
C ALA A 144 -34.43 12.34 -15.10
N GLU A 145 -33.12 12.07 -14.95
CA GLU A 145 -32.10 13.11 -14.80
C GLU A 145 -31.95 13.98 -16.06
N ALA A 146 -32.02 13.39 -17.25
CA ALA A 146 -31.89 14.13 -18.51
C ALA A 146 -33.11 15.00 -18.85
N GLN A 147 -34.27 14.76 -18.22
CA GLN A 147 -35.52 15.50 -18.42
C GLN A 147 -35.77 16.59 -17.36
N ARG A 148 -34.89 16.71 -16.36
CA ARG A 148 -34.89 17.80 -15.37
C ARG A 148 -34.13 19.02 -15.91
#